data_AF-A0A1G8BAD7-F1
#
_entry.id   AF-A0A1G8BAD7-F1
#
_cell.length_a   1.000
_cell.length_b   1.000
_cell.length_c   1.000
_cell.angle_alpha   90.00
_cell.angle_beta   90.00
_cell.angle_gamma   90.00
#
_symmetry.space_group_name_H-M   'P 1'
#
loop_
_entity.id
_entity.type
_entity.pdbx_description
1 polymer ?
#
loop_
_entity_poly.entity_id
_entity_poly.type
_entity_poly.pdbx_seq_one_letter_code
_entity_poly.pdbx_strand_id
1 'polypeptide(L)'
;MSKASSKKFLEALLQDRVEVVLSPVVVAEARRRAERDGKEVLDAVQKALSDLRRKYEVPTGVQSLLDPLLGHVEKASRDALRPLLEHAACKVQAWPKTSSQELVVRELEQRRPTALKGTQTIGLRDTIIWHGLLDLLRSVSEHDEVLFVTADGAFLEGEELAASLISEIDDVLGNPEQLIVKTRLEHATVMAEERLDLLTRQEASMRRAVIDHLSSFDGMRWSDVDISGEAPMRFGIEEGQVVAVDSIAIEGVVDPTSPRVEATAEISISGYMRSEEFLLDNASEVDWVNGDLDDPMIEVDFTSTVQFEAEVVLDGDEAWIDDETLHWVD
;
A
#
# COMPACT_ATOMS: atom_id res chain seq x y z
N MET A 1 21.58 4.48 14.29
CA MET A 1 21.34 3.86 12.97
C MET A 1 22.67 3.44 12.38
N SER A 2 22.81 2.18 11.97
CA SER A 2 24.02 1.73 11.27
C SER A 2 23.98 2.20 9.80
N LYS A 3 25.14 2.43 9.16
CA LYS A 3 25.17 2.81 7.73
C LYS A 3 24.48 1.77 6.83
N ALA A 4 24.56 0.49 7.19
CA ALA A 4 23.92 -0.60 6.44
C ALA A 4 22.38 -0.52 6.52
N SER A 5 21.87 -0.18 7.71
CA SER A 5 20.44 0.03 7.96
C SER A 5 19.86 1.18 7.14
N SER A 6 20.58 2.30 7.08
CA SER A 6 20.17 3.47 6.28
C SER A 6 20.09 3.14 4.80
N LYS A 7 21.03 2.33 4.30
CA LYS A 7 21.06 1.90 2.90
C LYS A 7 19.86 1.03 2.54
N LYS A 8 19.53 0.04 3.37
CA LYS A 8 18.36 -0.82 3.17
C LYS A 8 17.06 -0.04 3.15
N PHE A 9 16.87 0.87 4.11
CA PHE A 9 15.69 1.74 4.13
C PHE A 9 15.58 2.60 2.87
N LEU A 10 16.69 3.20 2.43
CA LEU A 10 16.70 3.97 1.18
C LEU A 10 16.45 3.09 -0.05
N GLU A 11 16.94 1.85 -0.07
CA GLU A 11 16.67 0.90 -1.15
C GLU A 11 15.18 0.52 -1.19
N ALA A 12 14.57 0.23 -0.04
CA ALA A 12 13.13 -0.04 0.05
C ALA A 12 12.29 1.17 -0.40
N LEU A 13 12.70 2.39 -0.01
CA LEU A 13 12.06 3.62 -0.43
C LEU A 13 12.18 3.84 -1.95
N LEU A 14 13.37 3.63 -2.51
CA LEU A 14 13.65 3.80 -3.95
C LEU A 14 12.94 2.76 -4.84
N GLN A 15 12.51 1.64 -4.26
CA GLN A 15 11.75 0.59 -4.93
C GLN A 15 10.23 0.74 -4.73
N ASP A 16 9.78 1.85 -4.12
CA ASP A 16 8.38 2.10 -3.75
C ASP A 16 7.76 0.98 -2.90
N ARG A 17 8.60 0.25 -2.14
CA ARG A 17 8.17 -0.81 -1.22
C ARG A 17 7.65 -0.28 0.11
N VAL A 18 7.99 0.96 0.44
CA VAL A 18 7.58 1.65 1.67
C VAL A 18 7.19 3.08 1.36
N GLU A 19 6.09 3.54 1.93
CA GLU A 19 5.74 4.96 2.00
C GLU A 19 6.23 5.55 3.32
N VAL A 20 6.89 6.70 3.26
CA VAL A 20 7.45 7.38 4.44
C VAL A 20 6.71 8.69 4.66
N VAL A 21 5.99 8.75 5.77
CA VAL A 21 5.27 9.94 6.19
C VAL A 21 6.03 10.65 7.31
N LEU A 22 6.44 11.89 7.06
CA LEU A 22 7.18 12.71 8.01
C LEU A 22 6.28 13.76 8.65
N SER A 23 6.37 13.88 9.98
CA SER A 23 5.77 15.00 10.70
C SER A 23 6.45 16.32 10.26
N PRO A 24 5.68 17.38 9.98
CA PRO A 24 6.24 18.68 9.59
C PRO A 24 7.11 19.29 10.69
N VAL A 25 6.84 18.95 11.96
CA VAL A 25 7.64 19.38 13.12
C VAL A 25 9.01 18.74 13.09
N VAL A 26 9.08 17.45 12.76
CA VAL A 26 10.35 16.71 12.64
C VAL A 26 11.18 17.29 11.50
N VAL A 27 10.56 17.59 10.35
CA VAL A 27 11.25 18.25 9.23
C VAL A 27 11.77 19.64 9.63
N ALA A 28 10.94 20.44 10.30
CA ALA A 28 11.34 21.78 10.75
C ALA A 28 12.51 21.74 11.75
N GLU A 29 12.46 20.85 12.74
CA GLU A 29 13.54 20.70 13.72
C GLU A 29 14.81 20.10 13.09
N ALA A 30 14.69 19.17 12.15
CA ALA A 30 15.82 18.62 11.41
C ALA A 30 16.53 19.71 10.57
N ARG A 31 15.76 20.57 9.88
CA ARG A 31 16.30 21.74 9.18
C ARG A 31 17.00 22.71 10.14
N ARG A 32 16.35 23.05 11.26
CA ARG A 32 16.94 23.92 12.30
C ARG A 32 18.23 23.37 12.87
N ARG A 33 18.31 22.04 13.09
CA ARG A 33 19.55 21.38 13.56
C ARG A 33 20.62 21.43 12.49
N ALA A 34 20.30 21.09 11.24
CA ALA A 34 21.26 21.16 10.15
C ALA A 34 21.85 22.57 9.95
N GLU A 35 21.01 23.61 10.07
CA GLU A 35 21.46 25.01 10.04
C GLU A 35 22.34 25.37 11.24
N ARG A 36 21.98 24.92 12.45
CA ARG A 36 22.77 25.13 13.66
C ARG A 36 24.13 24.45 13.56
N ASP A 37 24.16 23.18 13.19
CA ASP A 37 25.37 22.38 13.05
C ASP A 37 26.26 22.96 11.95
N GLY A 38 25.66 23.38 10.82
CA GLY A 38 26.35 24.10 9.76
C GLY A 38 27.00 25.38 10.29
N LYS A 39 26.26 26.19 11.05
CA LYS A 39 26.80 27.41 11.66
C LYS A 39 27.92 27.13 12.67
N GLU A 40 27.77 26.12 13.52
CA GLU A 40 28.82 25.73 14.48
C GLU A 40 30.12 25.32 13.78
N VAL A 41 30.02 24.57 12.67
CA VAL A 41 31.17 24.22 11.84
C VAL A 41 31.81 25.48 11.22
N LEU A 42 30.99 26.40 10.69
CA LEU A 42 31.48 27.66 10.13
C LEU A 42 32.22 28.49 11.18
N ASP A 43 31.64 28.68 12.36
CA ASP A 43 32.22 29.43 13.47
C ASP A 43 33.55 28.79 13.93
N ALA A 44 33.60 27.46 14.01
CA ALA A 44 34.81 26.72 14.35
C ALA A 44 35.93 26.91 13.32
N VAL A 45 35.61 26.86 12.03
CA VAL A 45 36.59 27.10 10.95
C VAL A 45 37.08 28.54 10.98
N GLN A 46 36.18 29.53 11.12
CA GLN A 46 36.55 30.94 11.20
C GLN A 46 37.46 31.23 12.40
N LYS A 47 37.19 30.61 13.55
CA LYS A 47 38.04 30.70 14.74
C LYS A 47 39.42 30.10 14.48
N ALA A 48 39.49 28.91 13.89
CA ALA A 48 40.76 28.26 13.54
C ALA A 48 41.59 29.09 12.55
N LEU A 49 40.95 29.71 11.56
CA LEU A 49 41.61 30.60 10.60
C LEU A 49 42.13 31.87 11.26
N SER A 50 41.35 32.46 12.16
CA SER A 50 41.77 33.63 12.93
C SER A 50 43.00 33.32 13.80
N ASP A 51 43.03 32.14 14.43
CA ASP A 51 44.17 31.67 15.22
C ASP A 51 45.41 31.39 14.34
N LEU A 52 45.23 30.76 13.17
CA LEU A 52 46.32 30.54 12.21
C LEU A 52 46.90 31.87 11.70
N ARG A 53 46.03 32.83 11.36
CA ARG A 53 46.43 34.17 10.91
C ARG A 53 47.25 34.89 11.97
N ARG A 54 46.84 34.81 13.24
CA ARG A 54 47.59 35.38 14.37
C ARG A 54 48.94 34.71 14.59
N LYS A 55 49.02 33.39 14.40
CA LYS A 55 50.21 32.59 14.75
C LYS A 55 51.26 32.53 13.63
N TYR A 56 50.84 32.57 12.37
CA TYR A 56 51.70 32.30 11.21
C TYR A 56 51.67 33.40 10.14
N GLU A 57 51.13 34.59 10.45
CA GLU A 57 51.05 35.73 9.51
C GLU A 57 50.44 35.37 8.15
N VAL A 58 49.42 34.50 8.16
CA VAL A 58 48.78 34.01 6.94
C VAL A 58 48.22 35.19 6.12
N PRO A 59 48.52 35.29 4.80
CA PRO A 59 48.02 36.35 3.95
C PRO A 59 46.49 36.42 3.91
N THR A 60 45.94 37.63 3.82
CA THR A 60 44.49 37.89 3.75
C THR A 60 43.78 37.17 2.60
N GLY A 61 44.50 36.81 1.54
CA GLY A 61 43.95 36.09 0.39
C GLY A 61 43.49 34.65 0.67
N VAL A 62 43.98 34.02 1.75
CA VAL A 62 43.58 32.63 2.09
C VAL A 62 42.10 32.52 2.45
N GLN A 63 41.50 33.60 2.98
CA GLN A 63 40.07 33.61 3.30
C GLN A 63 39.20 33.52 2.04
N SER A 64 39.57 34.25 0.98
CA SER A 64 38.86 34.19 -0.31
C SER A 64 38.90 32.81 -0.99
N LEU A 65 39.88 31.96 -0.64
CA LEU A 65 39.96 30.58 -1.13
C LEU A 65 39.07 29.62 -0.32
N LEU A 66 38.71 29.98 0.91
CA LEU A 66 37.91 29.16 1.81
C LEU A 66 36.43 29.53 1.81
N ASP A 67 36.09 30.78 1.48
CA ASP A 67 34.70 31.23 1.36
C ASP A 67 33.83 30.31 0.47
N PRO A 68 34.31 29.80 -0.69
CA PRO A 68 33.53 28.85 -1.50
C PRO A 68 33.29 27.51 -0.79
N LEU A 69 34.26 27.00 -0.03
CA LEU A 69 34.13 25.76 0.72
C LEU A 69 33.14 25.92 1.88
N LEU A 70 33.18 27.05 2.58
CA LEU A 70 32.22 27.41 3.62
C LEU A 70 30.80 27.51 3.04
N GLY A 71 30.64 28.13 1.87
CA GLY A 71 29.38 28.18 1.14
C GLY A 71 28.87 26.78 0.74
N HIS A 72 29.76 25.86 0.38
CA HIS A 72 29.37 24.46 0.12
C HIS A 72 28.93 23.71 1.37
N VAL A 73 29.56 23.92 2.52
CA VAL A 73 29.13 23.31 3.80
C VAL A 73 27.75 23.81 4.17
N GLU A 74 27.51 25.11 4.11
CA GLU A 74 26.21 25.70 4.43
C GLU A 74 25.10 25.20 3.48
N LYS A 75 25.41 25.11 2.19
CA LYS A 75 24.49 24.55 1.19
C LYS A 75 24.23 23.06 1.43
N ALA A 76 25.27 22.27 1.71
CA ALA A 76 25.14 20.85 1.98
C ALA A 76 24.29 20.59 3.22
N SER A 77 24.44 21.39 4.29
CA SER A 77 23.59 21.32 5.48
C SER A 77 22.12 21.62 5.16
N ARG A 78 21.84 22.67 4.36
CA ARG A 78 20.46 23.02 3.96
C ARG A 78 19.83 21.97 3.04
N ASP A 79 20.62 21.41 2.12
CA ASP A 79 20.15 20.46 1.12
C ASP A 79 20.16 19.01 1.63
N ALA A 80 20.64 18.73 2.85
CA ALA A 80 20.86 17.38 3.37
C ALA A 80 19.60 16.49 3.33
N LEU A 81 18.42 17.08 3.59
CA LEU A 81 17.14 16.36 3.59
C LEU A 81 16.47 16.35 2.22
N ARG A 82 16.93 17.17 1.28
CA ARG A 82 16.25 17.38 -0.01
C ARG A 82 16.04 16.08 -0.79
N PRO A 83 17.03 15.17 -0.94
CA PRO A 83 16.82 13.92 -1.68
C PRO A 83 15.73 13.04 -1.09
N LEU A 84 15.58 13.03 0.24
CA LEU A 84 14.51 12.29 0.91
C LEU A 84 13.16 12.97 0.68
N LEU A 85 13.08 14.29 0.86
CA LEU A 85 11.84 15.07 0.76
C LEU A 85 11.31 15.21 -0.67
N GLU A 86 12.16 15.05 -1.68
CA GLU A 86 11.77 15.09 -3.10
C GLU A 86 11.38 13.70 -3.65
N HIS A 87 11.54 12.63 -2.85
CA HIS A 87 11.16 11.29 -3.27
C HIS A 87 9.63 11.12 -3.33
N ALA A 88 9.11 10.46 -4.38
CA ALA A 88 7.66 10.30 -4.57
C ALA A 88 6.97 9.55 -3.41
N ALA A 89 7.62 8.49 -2.91
CA ALA A 89 7.17 7.75 -1.74
C ALA A 89 7.45 8.43 -0.38
N CYS A 90 7.95 9.68 -0.34
CA CYS A 90 8.10 10.45 0.89
C CYS A 90 7.12 11.61 0.94
N LYS A 91 6.22 11.60 1.92
CA LYS A 91 5.24 12.66 2.13
C LYS A 91 5.52 13.39 3.44
N VAL A 92 5.46 14.72 3.40
CA VAL A 92 5.44 15.54 4.62
C VAL A 92 3.98 15.86 4.91
N GLN A 93 3.51 15.51 6.11
CA GLN A 93 2.13 15.83 6.48
C GLN A 93 1.91 17.34 6.54
N ALA A 94 0.66 17.73 6.33
CA ALA A 94 0.22 19.07 6.69
C ALA A 94 0.40 19.28 8.20
N TRP A 95 0.59 20.54 8.61
CA TRP A 95 0.52 20.90 10.02
C TRP A 95 -0.89 20.55 10.54
N PRO A 96 -1.01 19.81 11.66
CA PRO A 96 -2.31 19.47 12.20
C PRO A 96 -3.04 20.74 12.62
N LYS A 97 -4.36 20.76 12.45
CA LYS A 97 -5.21 21.92 12.75
C LYS A 97 -5.57 22.01 14.24
N THR A 98 -4.64 21.65 15.12
CA THR A 98 -4.83 21.65 16.57
C THR A 98 -4.97 23.07 17.09
N SER A 99 -6.00 23.33 17.90
CA SER A 99 -6.21 24.66 18.48
C SER A 99 -5.17 24.95 19.57
N SER A 100 -4.83 26.23 19.78
CA SER A 100 -3.93 26.62 20.89
C SER A 100 -4.51 26.20 22.26
N GLN A 101 -5.83 26.12 22.37
CA GLN A 101 -6.50 25.63 23.57
C GLN A 101 -6.23 24.14 23.79
N GLU A 102 -6.36 23.29 22.76
CA GLU A 102 -6.05 21.86 22.84
C GLU A 102 -4.59 21.63 23.24
N LEU A 103 -3.65 22.36 22.63
CA LEU A 103 -2.23 22.28 22.99
C LEU A 103 -2.00 22.59 24.48
N VAL A 104 -2.65 23.64 24.99
CA VAL A 104 -2.53 24.04 26.39
C VAL A 104 -3.21 23.05 27.33
N VAL A 105 -4.40 22.56 26.98
CA VAL A 105 -5.13 21.57 27.79
C VAL A 105 -4.30 20.30 27.94
N ARG A 106 -3.75 19.78 26.84
CA ARG A 106 -2.93 18.56 26.86
C ARG A 106 -1.66 18.74 27.70
N GLU A 107 -0.95 19.86 27.51
CA GLU A 107 0.23 20.19 28.31
C GLU A 107 -0.11 20.30 29.81
N LEU A 108 -1.29 20.86 30.16
CA LEU A 108 -1.75 20.97 31.55
C LEU A 108 -2.16 19.62 32.15
N GLU A 109 -2.81 18.74 31.37
CA GLU A 109 -3.22 17.41 31.82
C GLU A 109 -2.02 16.53 32.15
N GLN A 110 -0.94 16.65 31.38
CA GLN A 110 0.27 15.87 31.55
C GLN A 110 1.19 16.42 32.64
N ARG A 111 1.13 17.73 32.92
CA ARG A 111 1.84 18.36 34.04
C ARG A 111 1.12 18.25 35.39
N ARG A 112 0.02 17.48 35.48
CA ARG A 112 -0.69 17.31 36.76
C ARG A 112 0.25 16.71 37.82
N PRO A 113 0.27 17.23 39.07
CA PRO A 113 1.14 16.76 40.15
C PRO A 113 1.13 15.25 40.42
N THR A 114 0.03 14.57 40.06
CA THR A 114 -0.14 13.12 40.20
C THR A 114 0.44 12.30 39.04
N ALA A 115 0.63 12.90 37.86
CA ALA A 115 1.22 12.27 36.67
C ALA A 115 2.76 12.33 36.66
N LEU A 116 3.37 13.18 37.50
CA LEU A 116 4.82 13.43 37.57
C LEU A 116 5.66 12.31 38.20
N LYS A 117 5.12 11.10 38.38
CA LYS A 117 5.90 9.95 38.86
C LYS A 117 6.61 9.25 37.69
N GLY A 118 7.74 9.82 37.26
CA GLY A 118 8.79 9.09 36.55
C GLY A 118 8.70 9.04 35.02
N THR A 119 7.63 9.53 34.39
CA THR A 119 7.49 9.59 32.93
C THR A 119 7.92 10.95 32.38
N GLN A 120 8.65 10.94 31.26
CA GLN A 120 8.98 12.17 30.52
C GLN A 120 7.68 12.80 30.02
N THR A 121 7.50 14.10 30.26
CA THR A 121 6.31 14.83 29.79
C THR A 121 6.39 15.05 28.28
N ILE A 122 5.34 14.66 27.55
CA ILE A 122 5.12 15.04 26.14
C ILE A 122 5.12 16.56 26.07
N GLY A 123 6.07 17.14 25.34
CA GLY A 123 6.08 18.58 25.11
C GLY A 123 5.13 19.00 23.99
N LEU A 124 4.93 20.31 23.82
CA LEU A 124 4.25 20.90 22.66
C LEU A 124 4.65 20.27 21.30
N ARG A 125 5.95 20.00 21.10
CA ARG A 125 6.46 19.33 19.88
C ARG A 125 5.81 17.94 19.70
N ASP A 126 5.83 17.16 20.77
CA ASP A 126 5.38 15.77 20.78
C ASP A 126 3.87 15.69 20.64
N THR A 127 3.15 16.67 21.20
CA THR A 127 1.72 16.86 21.00
C THR A 127 1.37 17.08 19.52
N ILE A 128 2.12 17.93 18.80
CA ILE A 128 1.87 18.17 17.37
C ILE A 128 2.19 16.91 16.56
N ILE A 129 3.26 16.18 16.90
CA ILE A 129 3.59 14.88 16.26
C ILE A 129 2.43 13.90 16.46
N TRP A 130 1.90 13.81 17.68
CA TRP A 130 0.79 12.93 18.02
C TRP A 130 -0.48 13.26 17.23
N HIS A 131 -0.88 14.53 17.18
CA HIS A 131 -2.06 14.92 16.39
C HIS A 131 -1.87 14.65 14.90
N GLY A 132 -0.65 14.84 14.37
CA GLY A 132 -0.33 14.46 13.00
C GLY A 132 -0.46 12.94 12.76
N LEU A 133 -0.09 12.11 13.74
CA LEU A 133 -0.28 10.66 13.68
C LEU A 133 -1.76 10.27 13.70
N LEU A 134 -2.58 10.89 14.56
CA LEU A 134 -4.03 10.67 14.56
C LEU A 134 -4.66 11.08 13.23
N ASP A 135 -4.26 12.22 12.68
CA ASP A 135 -4.72 12.66 11.35
C ASP A 135 -4.25 11.70 10.24
N LEU A 136 -3.07 11.08 10.37
CA LEU A 136 -2.61 10.03 9.45
C LEU A 136 -3.53 8.82 9.51
N LEU A 137 -3.75 8.29 10.70
CA LEU A 137 -4.54 7.08 10.92
C LEU A 137 -5.99 7.25 10.42
N ARG A 138 -6.55 8.47 10.49
CA ARG A 138 -7.87 8.77 9.89
C ARG A 138 -7.89 8.76 8.36
N SER A 139 -6.74 8.94 7.73
CA SER A 139 -6.62 9.13 6.27
C SER A 139 -6.19 7.88 5.52
N VAL A 140 -5.62 6.91 6.23
CA VAL A 140 -5.22 5.61 5.66
C VAL A 140 -6.42 4.67 5.66
N SER A 141 -6.40 3.64 4.80
CA SER A 141 -7.44 2.62 4.78
C SER A 141 -7.45 1.89 6.12
N GLU A 142 -8.60 1.42 6.60
CA GLU A 142 -8.71 0.62 7.84
C GLU A 142 -7.89 -0.67 7.81
N HIS A 143 -7.45 -1.05 6.60
CA HIS A 143 -6.64 -2.21 6.29
C HIS A 143 -5.14 -1.93 6.20
N ASP A 144 -4.75 -0.66 6.12
CA ASP A 144 -3.35 -0.26 6.07
C ASP A 144 -2.75 -0.29 7.47
N GLU A 145 -1.57 -0.89 7.63
CA GLU A 145 -0.81 -0.84 8.88
C GLU A 145 0.12 0.37 8.92
N VAL A 146 0.07 1.13 10.02
CA VAL A 146 0.94 2.30 10.22
C VAL A 146 2.06 1.95 11.20
N LEU A 147 3.30 2.04 10.72
CA LEU A 147 4.49 1.87 11.55
C LEU A 147 4.94 3.21 12.14
N PHE A 148 4.67 3.44 13.42
CA PHE A 148 5.16 4.63 14.13
C PHE A 148 6.55 4.39 14.71
N VAL A 149 7.56 5.00 14.08
CA VAL A 149 8.95 4.86 14.47
C VAL A 149 9.35 5.95 15.44
N THR A 150 9.44 5.62 16.73
CA THR A 150 9.86 6.56 17.79
C THR A 150 10.64 5.85 18.89
N ALA A 151 11.69 6.49 19.40
CA ALA A 151 12.39 6.08 20.61
C ALA A 151 12.20 7.09 21.76
N ASP A 152 11.26 8.03 21.59
CA ASP A 152 11.01 9.09 22.55
C ASP A 152 10.09 8.57 23.66
N GLY A 153 10.61 8.60 24.90
CA GLY A 153 9.91 8.12 26.10
C GLY A 153 8.65 8.91 26.43
N ALA A 154 8.42 10.04 25.76
CA ALA A 154 7.16 10.75 25.80
C ALA A 154 5.98 9.92 25.23
N PHE A 155 6.24 9.04 24.27
CA PHE A 155 5.20 8.20 23.65
C PHE A 155 5.18 6.76 24.20
N LEU A 156 6.23 6.35 24.92
CA LEU A 156 6.50 4.95 25.21
C LEU A 156 6.46 4.63 26.70
N GLU A 157 5.86 3.50 27.04
CA GLU A 157 5.97 2.83 28.33
C GLU A 157 6.76 1.54 28.14
N GLY A 158 8.09 1.65 28.14
CA GLY A 158 8.99 0.54 27.77
C GLY A 158 9.23 0.52 26.25
N GLU A 159 8.86 -0.58 25.59
CA GLU A 159 8.94 -0.71 24.12
C GLU A 159 7.57 -0.53 23.43
N GLU A 160 6.51 -0.35 24.22
CA GLU A 160 5.13 -0.23 23.76
C GLU A 160 4.64 1.21 23.88
N LEU A 161 3.57 1.54 23.15
CA LEU A 161 2.91 2.83 23.26
C LEU A 161 2.31 3.00 24.67
N ALA A 162 2.43 4.19 25.24
CA ALA A 162 1.85 4.48 26.55
C ALA A 162 0.34 4.17 26.57
N ALA A 163 -0.16 3.53 27.62
CA ALA A 163 -1.55 3.07 27.68
C ALA A 163 -2.58 4.21 27.51
N SER A 164 -2.24 5.43 27.96
CA SER A 164 -3.07 6.61 27.77
C SER A 164 -3.23 7.02 26.31
N LEU A 165 -2.23 6.79 25.47
CA LEU A 165 -2.25 7.08 24.04
C LEU A 165 -2.99 5.99 23.25
N ILE A 166 -2.91 4.73 23.70
CA ILE A 166 -3.72 3.63 23.14
C ILE A 166 -5.21 3.91 23.35
N SER A 167 -5.61 4.32 24.56
CA SER A 167 -6.99 4.70 24.86
C SER A 167 -7.47 5.86 23.97
N GLU A 168 -6.60 6.83 23.69
CA GLU A 168 -6.95 7.95 22.80
C GLU A 168 -7.15 7.49 21.35
N ILE A 169 -6.36 6.54 20.87
CA ILE A 169 -6.57 5.94 19.54
C ILE A 169 -7.91 5.20 19.51
N ASP A 170 -8.19 4.39 20.52
CA ASP A 170 -9.45 3.64 20.62
C ASP A 170 -10.66 4.58 20.64
N ASP A 171 -10.61 5.64 21.46
CA ASP A 171 -11.66 6.66 21.56
C ASP A 171 -11.90 7.42 20.24
N VAL A 172 -10.85 7.60 19.43
CA VAL A 172 -10.91 8.43 18.22
C VAL A 172 -11.16 7.62 16.95
N LEU A 173 -10.66 6.39 16.88
CA LEU A 173 -10.59 5.58 15.66
C LEU A 173 -11.21 4.19 15.82
N GLY A 174 -11.33 3.67 17.04
CA GLY A 174 -11.88 2.34 17.32
C GLY A 174 -11.04 1.15 16.81
N ASN A 175 -9.84 1.40 16.28
CA ASN A 175 -8.94 0.36 15.79
C ASN A 175 -7.48 0.65 16.18
N PRO A 176 -7.08 0.38 17.44
CA PRO A 176 -5.70 0.57 17.89
C PRO A 176 -4.70 -0.40 17.27
N GLU A 177 -5.16 -1.54 16.73
CA GLU A 177 -4.30 -2.56 16.12
C GLU A 177 -3.64 -2.10 14.83
N GLN A 178 -4.22 -1.10 14.17
CA GLN A 178 -3.68 -0.46 12.97
C GLN A 178 -2.31 0.21 13.21
N LEU A 179 -2.01 0.61 14.45
CA LEU A 179 -0.77 1.29 14.80
C LEU A 179 0.24 0.34 15.44
N ILE A 180 1.38 0.16 14.77
CA ILE A 180 2.49 -0.63 15.29
C ILE A 180 3.65 0.30 15.62
N VAL A 181 4.09 0.28 16.88
CA VAL A 181 5.20 1.11 17.34
C VAL A 181 6.54 0.38 17.24
N LYS A 182 7.55 1.05 16.69
CA LYS A 182 8.93 0.54 16.63
C LYS A 182 9.92 1.57 17.15
N THR A 183 10.84 1.15 18.01
CA THR A 183 11.90 2.02 18.54
C THR A 183 13.07 2.23 17.60
N ARG A 184 13.14 1.42 16.54
CA ARG A 184 14.25 1.39 15.59
C ARG A 184 13.74 1.32 14.17
N LEU A 185 14.25 2.20 13.32
CA LEU A 185 13.94 2.23 11.88
C LEU A 185 14.31 0.91 11.22
N GLU A 186 15.39 0.27 11.68
CA GLU A 186 15.81 -1.06 11.24
C GLU A 186 14.70 -2.10 11.32
N HIS A 187 14.01 -2.16 12.47
CA HIS A 187 12.98 -3.16 12.71
C HIS A 187 11.71 -2.82 11.93
N ALA A 188 11.37 -1.53 11.82
CA ALA A 188 10.27 -1.08 10.98
C ALA A 188 10.49 -1.41 9.50
N THR A 189 11.72 -1.24 8.99
CA THR A 189 12.07 -1.57 7.61
C THR A 189 11.92 -3.07 7.35
N VAL A 190 12.48 -3.92 8.23
CA VAL A 190 12.35 -5.38 8.09
C VAL A 190 10.88 -5.82 8.15
N MET A 191 10.10 -5.26 9.08
CA MET A 191 8.69 -5.58 9.20
C MET A 191 7.88 -5.19 7.96
N ALA A 192 8.17 -4.01 7.37
CA ALA A 192 7.52 -3.59 6.14
C ALA A 192 7.89 -4.50 4.95
N GLU A 193 9.15 -4.94 4.86
CA GLU A 193 9.59 -5.91 3.85
C GLU A 193 8.90 -7.27 4.02
N GLU A 194 8.87 -7.81 5.24
CA GLU A 194 8.20 -9.08 5.56
C GLU A 194 6.70 -9.01 5.26
N ARG A 195 6.05 -7.87 5.56
CA ARG A 195 4.63 -7.67 5.27
C ARG A 195 4.37 -7.63 3.77
N LEU A 196 5.20 -6.92 3.00
CA LEU A 196 5.09 -6.88 1.55
C LEU A 196 5.33 -8.25 0.91
N ASP A 197 6.31 -9.01 1.39
CA ASP A 197 6.57 -10.37 0.90
C ASP A 197 5.39 -11.30 1.21
N LEU A 198 4.74 -11.15 2.38
CA LEU A 198 3.52 -11.86 2.72
C LEU A 198 2.36 -11.50 1.79
N LEU A 199 2.09 -10.20 1.60
CA LEU A 199 1.03 -9.72 0.71
C LEU A 199 1.24 -10.22 -0.73
N THR A 200 2.48 -10.22 -1.22
CA THR A 200 2.83 -10.75 -2.54
C THR A 200 2.54 -12.25 -2.65
N ARG A 201 2.83 -13.03 -1.60
CA ARG A 201 2.52 -14.48 -1.57
C ARG A 201 1.02 -14.73 -1.50
N GLN A 202 0.30 -13.97 -0.70
CA GLN A 202 -1.16 -14.04 -0.60
C GLN A 202 -1.81 -13.70 -1.94
N GLU A 203 -1.36 -12.63 -2.61
CA GLU A 203 -1.83 -12.28 -3.95
C GLU A 203 -1.59 -13.40 -4.96
N ALA A 204 -0.40 -14.00 -4.96
CA ALA A 204 -0.11 -15.14 -5.84
C ALA A 204 -0.99 -16.36 -5.54
N SER A 205 -1.34 -16.57 -4.26
CA SER A 205 -2.26 -17.65 -3.85
C SER A 205 -3.69 -17.38 -4.31
N MET A 206 -4.21 -16.17 -4.11
CA MET A 206 -5.53 -15.77 -4.61
C MET A 206 -5.63 -15.93 -6.13
N ARG A 207 -4.62 -15.45 -6.86
CA ARG A 207 -4.56 -15.61 -8.33
C ARG A 207 -4.59 -17.08 -8.74
N ARG A 208 -3.87 -17.95 -8.01
CA ARG A 208 -3.89 -19.39 -8.27
C ARG A 208 -5.27 -19.99 -7.98
N ALA A 209 -5.90 -19.63 -6.87
CA ALA A 209 -7.24 -20.12 -6.53
C ALA A 209 -8.26 -19.79 -7.63
N VAL A 210 -8.23 -18.55 -8.15
CA VAL A 210 -9.09 -18.13 -9.28
C VAL A 210 -8.77 -18.93 -10.55
N ILE A 211 -7.49 -19.12 -10.88
CA ILE A 211 -7.10 -19.90 -12.06
C ILE A 211 -7.54 -21.35 -11.93
N ASP A 212 -7.26 -21.99 -10.80
CA ASP A 212 -7.60 -23.39 -10.56
C ASP A 212 -9.12 -23.60 -10.57
N HIS A 213 -9.86 -22.64 -10.00
CA HIS A 213 -11.32 -22.65 -9.98
C HIS A 213 -11.92 -22.51 -11.38
N LEU A 214 -11.55 -21.47 -12.13
CA LEU A 214 -12.02 -21.27 -13.50
C LEU A 214 -11.61 -22.43 -14.41
N SER A 215 -10.39 -22.95 -14.26
CA SER A 215 -9.92 -24.12 -15.02
C SER A 215 -10.70 -25.40 -14.69
N SER A 216 -11.30 -25.48 -13.50
CA SER A 216 -12.13 -26.64 -13.12
C SER A 216 -13.42 -26.74 -13.92
N PHE A 217 -13.85 -25.66 -14.58
CA PHE A 217 -15.00 -25.68 -15.48
C PHE A 217 -14.75 -26.53 -16.72
N ASP A 218 -13.50 -26.81 -17.08
CA ASP A 218 -13.20 -27.71 -18.20
C ASP A 218 -13.84 -29.09 -18.02
N GLY A 219 -14.67 -29.48 -18.99
CA GLY A 219 -15.45 -30.70 -18.97
C GLY A 219 -16.74 -30.65 -18.16
N MET A 220 -17.03 -29.55 -17.45
CA MET A 220 -18.31 -29.38 -16.75
C MET A 220 -19.47 -29.14 -17.72
N ARG A 221 -20.67 -29.58 -17.34
CA ARG A 221 -21.89 -29.20 -18.05
C ARG A 221 -22.19 -27.75 -17.74
N TRP A 222 -22.48 -26.99 -18.79
CA TRP A 222 -22.81 -25.58 -18.69
C TRP A 222 -24.04 -25.32 -17.79
N SER A 223 -24.99 -26.25 -17.78
CA SER A 223 -26.18 -26.18 -16.91
C SER A 223 -25.86 -26.21 -15.41
N ASP A 224 -24.67 -26.66 -15.04
CA ASP A 224 -24.25 -26.84 -13.66
C ASP A 224 -23.43 -25.63 -13.15
N VAL A 225 -23.13 -24.67 -14.03
CA VAL A 225 -22.42 -23.42 -13.71
C VAL A 225 -23.44 -22.31 -13.49
N ASP A 226 -23.44 -21.70 -12.30
CA ASP A 226 -24.38 -20.63 -11.96
C ASP A 226 -23.91 -19.30 -12.56
N ILE A 227 -24.39 -18.98 -13.77
CA ILE A 227 -24.07 -17.74 -14.49
C ILE A 227 -25.30 -16.86 -14.57
N SER A 228 -25.12 -15.60 -14.21
CA SER A 228 -26.17 -14.61 -14.29
C SER A 228 -26.14 -13.87 -15.63
N GLY A 229 -27.33 -13.59 -16.16
CA GLY A 229 -27.51 -12.97 -17.47
C GLY A 229 -27.84 -13.98 -18.57
N GLU A 230 -28.40 -13.50 -19.67
CA GLU A 230 -28.55 -14.31 -20.88
C GLU A 230 -27.19 -14.44 -21.55
N ALA A 231 -26.81 -15.66 -21.93
CA ALA A 231 -25.61 -15.85 -22.71
C ALA A 231 -25.72 -15.06 -24.03
N PRO A 232 -24.65 -14.41 -24.51
CA PRO A 232 -24.61 -13.76 -25.82
C PRO A 232 -24.61 -14.79 -26.97
N MET A 233 -25.06 -16.01 -26.66
CA MET A 233 -25.40 -17.01 -27.63
C MET A 233 -26.63 -16.54 -28.40
N ARG A 234 -26.51 -16.46 -29.72
CA ARG A 234 -27.66 -16.18 -30.59
C ARG A 234 -28.73 -17.28 -30.54
N PHE A 235 -28.42 -18.44 -29.98
CA PHE A 235 -29.22 -19.65 -30.02
C PHE A 235 -29.20 -20.42 -28.69
N GLY A 236 -30.21 -21.23 -28.42
CA GLY A 236 -30.23 -22.10 -27.24
C GLY A 236 -29.36 -23.34 -27.46
N ILE A 237 -28.22 -23.44 -26.75
CA ILE A 237 -27.46 -24.70 -26.70
C ILE A 237 -28.12 -25.62 -25.67
N GLU A 238 -28.62 -26.75 -26.12
CA GLU A 238 -29.02 -27.88 -25.27
C GLU A 238 -27.77 -28.70 -24.90
N GLU A 239 -27.69 -29.13 -23.64
CA GLU A 239 -26.60 -29.98 -23.11
C GLU A 239 -25.18 -29.42 -23.33
N GLY A 240 -25.01 -28.09 -23.32
CA GLY A 240 -23.70 -27.46 -23.45
C GLY A 240 -22.70 -28.00 -22.43
N GLN A 241 -21.50 -28.32 -22.89
CA GLN A 241 -20.35 -28.74 -22.11
C GLN A 241 -19.21 -27.76 -22.37
N VAL A 242 -18.58 -27.27 -21.30
CA VAL A 242 -17.34 -26.51 -21.44
C VAL A 242 -16.26 -27.47 -21.94
N VAL A 243 -15.70 -27.18 -23.11
CA VAL A 243 -14.66 -28.00 -23.75
C VAL A 243 -13.25 -27.43 -23.55
N ALA A 244 -13.16 -26.13 -23.23
CA ALA A 244 -11.92 -25.49 -22.87
C ALA A 244 -12.17 -24.17 -22.12
N VAL A 245 -11.21 -23.81 -21.27
CA VAL A 245 -11.00 -22.45 -20.79
C VAL A 245 -9.71 -21.95 -21.45
N ASP A 246 -9.87 -21.18 -22.51
CA ASP A 246 -8.80 -20.84 -23.45
C ASP A 246 -7.83 -19.80 -22.88
N SER A 247 -8.36 -18.84 -22.13
CA SER A 247 -7.56 -17.82 -21.46
C SER A 247 -8.22 -17.32 -20.18
N ILE A 248 -7.40 -16.93 -19.21
CA ILE A 248 -7.82 -16.29 -17.96
C ILE A 248 -6.98 -15.03 -17.77
N ALA A 249 -7.63 -13.89 -17.63
CA ALA A 249 -7.01 -12.61 -17.35
C ALA A 249 -7.54 -12.07 -16.01
N ILE A 250 -6.65 -11.90 -15.03
CA ILE A 250 -7.00 -11.34 -13.73
C ILE A 250 -6.76 -9.83 -13.80
N GLU A 251 -7.82 -9.04 -13.67
CA GLU A 251 -7.80 -7.58 -13.84
C GLU A 251 -7.23 -6.88 -12.61
N GLY A 252 -7.47 -7.44 -11.42
CA GLY A 252 -6.87 -6.99 -10.18
C GLY A 252 -7.38 -7.74 -8.97
N VAL A 253 -6.59 -7.68 -7.89
CA VAL A 253 -7.09 -7.92 -6.53
C VAL A 253 -7.49 -6.56 -6.01
N VAL A 254 -8.80 -6.33 -5.85
CA VAL A 254 -9.34 -5.00 -5.52
C VAL A 254 -8.89 -4.57 -4.13
N ASP A 255 -8.79 -5.53 -3.21
CA ASP A 255 -8.36 -5.30 -1.84
C ASP A 255 -7.83 -6.63 -1.23
N PRO A 256 -6.58 -6.73 -0.73
CA PRO A 256 -6.06 -7.96 -0.13
C PRO A 256 -6.68 -8.30 1.24
N THR A 257 -7.45 -7.39 1.83
CA THR A 257 -8.14 -7.54 3.11
C THR A 257 -9.65 -7.71 2.99
N SER A 258 -10.23 -7.30 1.87
CA SER A 258 -11.54 -7.77 1.39
C SER A 258 -11.31 -8.40 0.01
N PRO A 259 -10.84 -9.67 -0.02
CA PRO A 259 -10.23 -10.34 -1.17
C PRO A 259 -11.23 -10.63 -2.29
N ARG A 260 -11.71 -9.56 -2.90
CA ARG A 260 -12.49 -9.60 -4.12
C ARG A 260 -11.52 -9.58 -5.29
N VAL A 261 -11.64 -10.59 -6.13
CA VAL A 261 -10.84 -10.71 -7.36
C VAL A 261 -11.77 -10.60 -8.55
N GLU A 262 -11.39 -9.72 -9.47
CA GLU A 262 -12.06 -9.58 -10.76
C GLU A 262 -11.17 -10.22 -11.83
N ALA A 263 -11.76 -11.12 -12.59
CA ALA A 263 -11.11 -11.80 -13.69
C ALA A 263 -12.06 -11.93 -14.89
N THR A 264 -11.48 -12.12 -16.06
CA THR A 264 -12.19 -12.51 -17.27
C THR A 264 -11.64 -13.84 -17.75
N ALA A 265 -12.52 -14.70 -18.26
CA ALA A 265 -12.15 -15.97 -18.84
C ALA A 265 -12.81 -16.16 -20.21
N GLU A 266 -12.04 -16.64 -21.17
CA GLU A 266 -12.55 -17.09 -22.46
C GLU A 266 -12.87 -18.57 -22.36
N ILE A 267 -14.15 -18.91 -22.54
CA ILE A 267 -14.67 -20.26 -22.37
C ILE A 267 -15.24 -20.72 -23.71
N SER A 268 -14.81 -21.90 -24.14
CA SER A 268 -15.36 -22.61 -25.28
C SER A 268 -16.34 -23.67 -24.80
N ILE A 269 -17.55 -23.64 -25.34
CA ILE A 269 -18.66 -24.54 -25.03
C ILE A 269 -19.02 -25.29 -26.31
N SER A 270 -19.15 -26.61 -26.20
CA SER A 270 -19.69 -27.47 -27.26
C SER A 270 -21.00 -28.06 -26.79
N GLY A 271 -22.00 -28.14 -27.66
CA GLY A 271 -23.27 -28.74 -27.32
C GLY A 271 -24.13 -28.96 -28.54
N TYR A 272 -25.41 -29.24 -28.31
CA TYR A 272 -26.35 -29.54 -29.38
C TYR A 272 -27.40 -28.44 -29.50
N MET A 273 -27.81 -28.15 -30.71
CA MET A 273 -28.87 -27.20 -31.01
C MET A 273 -29.92 -27.85 -31.89
N ARG A 274 -31.19 -27.50 -31.67
CA ARG A 274 -32.26 -27.92 -32.57
C ARG A 274 -32.03 -27.28 -33.93
N SER A 275 -32.04 -28.10 -34.97
CA SER A 275 -31.86 -27.64 -36.35
C SER A 275 -32.85 -26.54 -36.72
N GLU A 276 -34.10 -26.55 -36.24
CA GLU A 276 -35.08 -25.50 -36.49
C GLU A 276 -34.61 -24.09 -36.04
N GLU A 277 -33.94 -23.98 -34.89
CA GLU A 277 -33.42 -22.71 -34.38
C GLU A 277 -32.23 -22.20 -35.22
N PHE A 278 -31.31 -23.10 -35.57
CA PHE A 278 -30.19 -22.78 -36.44
C PHE A 278 -30.65 -22.31 -37.84
N LEU A 279 -31.70 -22.95 -38.36
CA LEU A 279 -32.22 -22.73 -39.70
C LEU A 279 -33.02 -21.43 -39.84
N LEU A 280 -33.69 -20.96 -38.78
CA LEU A 280 -34.45 -19.71 -38.81
C LEU A 280 -33.57 -18.50 -39.18
N ASP A 281 -32.30 -18.50 -38.75
CA ASP A 281 -31.35 -17.41 -39.01
C ASP A 281 -30.44 -17.64 -40.23
N ASN A 282 -30.25 -18.90 -40.66
CA ASN A 282 -29.38 -19.26 -41.80
C ASN A 282 -30.17 -19.76 -43.03
N ALA A 283 -31.49 -19.56 -43.05
CA ALA A 283 -32.42 -20.11 -44.05
C ALA A 283 -32.05 -19.83 -45.52
N SER A 284 -31.28 -18.77 -45.80
CA SER A 284 -30.85 -18.43 -47.16
C SER A 284 -29.74 -19.32 -47.72
N GLU A 285 -29.09 -20.13 -46.90
CA GLU A 285 -27.86 -20.86 -47.27
C GLU A 285 -28.01 -22.39 -47.30
N VAL A 286 -29.21 -22.93 -47.01
CA VAL A 286 -29.43 -24.38 -46.87
C VAL A 286 -30.38 -24.93 -47.94
N ASP A 287 -29.89 -25.85 -48.77
CA ASP A 287 -30.68 -26.61 -49.75
C ASP A 287 -31.20 -27.92 -49.12
N TRP A 288 -32.51 -28.11 -49.14
CA TRP A 288 -33.18 -29.23 -48.47
C TRP A 288 -33.29 -30.48 -49.34
N VAL A 289 -32.87 -31.64 -48.82
CA VAL A 289 -33.14 -32.96 -49.39
C VAL A 289 -33.97 -33.77 -48.40
N ASN A 290 -35.24 -34.01 -48.74
CA ASN A 290 -36.25 -34.65 -47.87
C ASN A 290 -35.81 -35.98 -47.25
N GLY A 291 -36.01 -36.11 -45.94
CA GLY A 291 -36.07 -37.37 -45.20
C GLY A 291 -36.67 -37.12 -43.82
N ASP A 292 -37.58 -37.99 -43.36
CA ASP A 292 -38.12 -37.97 -42.00
C ASP A 292 -36.96 -38.17 -40.99
N LEU A 293 -36.69 -37.15 -40.19
CA LEU A 293 -35.73 -37.15 -39.10
C LEU A 293 -36.47 -36.61 -37.87
N ASP A 294 -36.69 -37.46 -36.88
CA ASP A 294 -37.12 -37.02 -35.55
C ASP A 294 -36.06 -36.02 -35.03
N ASP A 295 -36.47 -34.76 -34.80
CA ASP A 295 -35.68 -33.61 -34.30
C ASP A 295 -34.16 -33.70 -34.53
N PRO A 296 -33.65 -33.38 -35.75
CA PRO A 296 -32.22 -33.38 -35.98
C PRO A 296 -31.55 -32.32 -35.10
N MET A 297 -30.60 -32.75 -34.27
CA MET A 297 -29.74 -31.87 -33.50
C MET A 297 -28.43 -31.62 -34.26
N ILE A 298 -27.92 -30.40 -34.21
CA ILE A 298 -26.64 -29.99 -34.81
C ILE A 298 -25.67 -29.74 -33.65
N GLU A 299 -24.48 -30.33 -33.72
CA GLU A 299 -23.37 -30.02 -32.81
C GLU A 299 -22.83 -28.63 -33.13
N VAL A 300 -22.71 -27.78 -32.12
CA VAL A 300 -22.24 -26.41 -32.24
C VAL A 300 -21.17 -26.13 -31.21
N ASP A 301 -20.12 -25.44 -31.65
CA ASP A 301 -19.07 -24.91 -30.80
C ASP A 301 -19.21 -23.39 -30.71
N PHE A 302 -19.11 -22.87 -29.50
CA PHE A 302 -19.26 -21.45 -29.19
C PHE A 302 -18.19 -21.02 -28.19
N THR A 303 -17.43 -19.99 -28.52
CA THR A 303 -16.45 -19.38 -27.62
C THR A 303 -16.94 -18.00 -27.21
N SER A 304 -16.89 -17.71 -25.91
CA SER A 304 -17.31 -16.41 -25.37
C SER A 304 -16.55 -16.05 -24.10
N THR A 305 -16.55 -14.77 -23.78
CA THR A 305 -15.90 -14.25 -22.59
C THR A 305 -16.90 -14.12 -21.45
N VAL A 306 -16.55 -14.67 -20.29
CA VAL A 306 -17.24 -14.44 -19.03
C VAL A 306 -16.39 -13.51 -18.15
N GLN A 307 -17.06 -12.58 -17.49
CA GLN A 307 -16.54 -11.85 -16.35
C GLN A 307 -16.84 -12.65 -15.09
N PHE A 308 -15.82 -12.79 -14.26
CA PHE A 308 -15.81 -13.54 -13.02
C PHE A 308 -15.47 -12.59 -11.89
N GLU A 309 -16.37 -12.47 -10.93
CA GLU A 309 -16.16 -11.73 -9.70
C GLU A 309 -16.25 -12.73 -8.54
N ALA A 310 -15.22 -12.83 -7.72
CA ALA A 310 -15.22 -13.78 -6.62
C ALA A 310 -14.71 -13.19 -5.33
N GLU A 311 -15.31 -13.66 -4.23
CA GLU A 311 -14.80 -13.50 -2.88
C GLU A 311 -13.87 -14.67 -2.55
N VAL A 312 -12.61 -14.37 -2.23
CA VAL A 312 -11.55 -15.35 -2.05
C VAL A 312 -11.13 -15.43 -0.59
N VAL A 313 -11.45 -16.49 0.12
CA VAL A 313 -10.99 -16.62 1.51
C VAL A 313 -9.50 -16.97 1.56
N LEU A 314 -8.77 -16.28 2.44
CA LEU A 314 -7.34 -16.48 2.70
C LEU A 314 -7.13 -17.09 4.10
N ASP A 315 -6.39 -18.20 4.18
CA ASP A 315 -5.86 -18.76 5.42
C ASP A 315 -4.34 -18.91 5.31
N GLY A 316 -3.61 -17.92 5.85
CA GLY A 316 -2.16 -17.84 5.74
C GLY A 316 -1.71 -17.63 4.29
N ASP A 317 -1.14 -18.68 3.69
CA ASP A 317 -0.67 -18.71 2.30
C ASP A 317 -1.60 -19.51 1.37
N GLU A 318 -2.72 -20.05 1.88
CA GLU A 318 -3.72 -20.80 1.10
C GLU A 318 -4.93 -19.91 0.79
N ALA A 319 -5.51 -20.08 -0.40
CA ALA A 319 -6.65 -19.30 -0.88
C ALA A 319 -7.67 -20.22 -1.57
N TRP A 320 -8.96 -19.93 -1.41
CA TRP A 320 -10.04 -20.61 -2.14
C TRP A 320 -11.22 -19.65 -2.39
N ILE A 321 -12.04 -19.98 -3.39
CA ILE A 321 -13.26 -19.23 -3.71
C ILE A 321 -14.35 -19.59 -2.68
N ASP A 322 -14.93 -18.60 -2.01
CA ASP A 322 -16.03 -18.77 -1.06
C ASP A 322 -17.39 -18.46 -1.71
N ASP A 323 -17.43 -17.36 -2.46
CA ASP A 323 -18.59 -16.96 -3.25
C ASP A 323 -18.13 -16.42 -4.62
N GLU A 324 -19.01 -16.53 -5.61
CA GLU A 324 -18.73 -16.09 -6.96
C GLU A 324 -19.95 -15.55 -7.68
N THR A 325 -19.69 -14.70 -8.65
CA THR A 325 -20.69 -14.27 -9.61
C THR A 325 -20.05 -14.27 -10.99
N LEU A 326 -20.69 -14.99 -11.90
CA LEU A 326 -20.33 -15.03 -13.31
C LEU A 326 -21.32 -14.20 -14.11
N HIS A 327 -20.79 -13.40 -15.03
CA HIS A 327 -21.54 -12.58 -15.97
C HIS A 327 -20.98 -12.76 -17.37
N TRP A 328 -21.83 -12.69 -18.38
CA TRP A 328 -21.35 -12.62 -19.75
C TRP A 328 -20.85 -11.22 -20.11
N VAL A 329 -19.79 -11.15 -20.93
CA VAL A 329 -19.29 -9.89 -21.50
C VAL A 329 -19.74 -9.81 -22.96
N ASP A 330 -20.47 -8.74 -23.29
CA ASP A 330 -20.90 -8.41 -24.66
C ASP A 330 -19.76 -7.87 -25.55
#